data_AF-A0A349QVV7-F1
#
_entry.id   AF-A0A349QVV7-F1
#
_cell.length_a   1.000
_cell.length_b   1.000
_cell.length_c   1.000
_cell.angle_alpha   90.00
_cell.angle_beta   90.00
_cell.angle_gamma   90.00
#
_symmetry.space_group_name_H-M   'P 1'
#
loop_
_entity.id
_entity.type
_entity.pdbx_description
1 polymer ?
#
loop_
_entity_poly.entity_id
_entity_poly.type
_entity_poly.pdbx_seq_one_letter_code
_entity_poly.pdbx_strand_id
1 'polypeptide(L)'
;AMQTLVFRLSELQDKGELRDEHASLAKVFCSLRTRDIVSKAREVMGGNGILLEYNVARFLADAEAIYSYEGTKEINSLIVGRSITGFSAFV
;
A
#
# COMPACT_ATOMS: atom_id res chain seq x y z
N ALA A 1 -5.65 0.25 -11.76
CA ALA A 1 -4.92 -0.88 -11.14
C ALA A 1 -5.19 -1.01 -9.64
N MET A 2 -4.90 0.01 -8.81
CA MET A 2 -5.18 -0.07 -7.36
C MET A 2 -6.68 -0.27 -7.06
N GLN A 3 -7.55 0.55 -7.65
CA GLN A 3 -8.99 0.45 -7.46
C GLN A 3 -9.55 -0.91 -7.89
N THR A 4 -9.12 -1.46 -9.03
CA THR A 4 -9.57 -2.77 -9.52
C THR A 4 -9.11 -3.92 -8.61
N LEU A 5 -7.92 -3.84 -8.01
CA LEU A 5 -7.45 -4.82 -7.04
C LEU A 5 -8.32 -4.81 -5.78
N VAL A 6 -8.57 -3.63 -5.21
CA VAL A 6 -9.39 -3.48 -4.01
C VAL A 6 -10.84 -3.87 -4.28
N PHE A 7 -11.39 -3.52 -5.45
CA PHE A 7 -12.73 -3.94 -5.86
C PHE A 7 -12.85 -5.47 -5.89
N ARG A 8 -11.87 -6.18 -6.47
CA ARG A 8 -11.85 -7.64 -6.46
C ARG A 8 -11.78 -8.22 -5.05
N LEU A 9 -11.05 -7.58 -4.14
CA LEU A 9 -11.00 -7.97 -2.74
C LEU A 9 -12.36 -7.78 -2.05
N SER A 10 -13.07 -6.69 -2.32
CA SER A 10 -14.43 -6.48 -1.82
C SER A 10 -15.37 -7.59 -2.29
N GLU A 11 -15.32 -7.97 -3.57
CA GLU A 11 -16.11 -9.11 -4.06
C GLU A 11 -15.77 -10.44 -3.37
N LEU A 12 -14.49 -10.68 -3.07
CA LEU A 12 -14.07 -11.87 -2.32
C LEU A 12 -14.56 -11.82 -0.87
N GLN A 13 -14.55 -10.64 -0.26
CA GLN A 13 -15.04 -10.42 1.10
C GLN A 13 -16.54 -10.71 1.20
N ASP A 14 -17.33 -10.20 0.25
CA ASP A 14 -18.78 -10.42 0.21
C ASP A 14 -19.13 -11.91 0.04
N LYS A 15 -18.26 -12.68 -0.62
CA LYS A 15 -18.39 -14.14 -0.78
C LYS A 15 -17.86 -14.96 0.40
N GLY A 16 -17.24 -14.32 1.39
CA GLY A 16 -16.54 -15.02 2.49
C GLY A 16 -15.26 -15.73 2.04
N GLU A 17 -14.71 -15.37 0.89
CA GLU A 17 -13.51 -15.97 0.28
C GLU A 17 -12.24 -15.10 0.46
N LEU A 18 -12.36 -13.98 1.17
CA LEU A 18 -11.20 -13.14 1.50
C LEU A 18 -10.30 -13.89 2.49
N ARG A 19 -9.01 -13.99 2.16
CA ARG A 19 -7.96 -14.56 3.00
C ARG A 19 -6.96 -13.48 3.38
N ASP A 20 -6.24 -13.68 4.48
CA ASP A 20 -5.29 -12.70 5.00
C ASP A 20 -4.21 -12.31 3.97
N GLU A 21 -3.70 -13.27 3.20
CA GLU A 21 -2.72 -12.98 2.16
C GLU A 21 -3.26 -12.09 1.03
N HIS A 22 -4.58 -12.11 0.78
CA HIS A 22 -5.20 -11.20 -0.20
C HIS A 22 -5.12 -9.77 0.33
N ALA A 23 -5.51 -9.56 1.59
CA ALA A 23 -5.46 -8.26 2.25
C ALA A 23 -4.01 -7.74 2.34
N SER A 24 -3.06 -8.59 2.74
CA SER A 24 -1.64 -8.25 2.79
C SER A 24 -1.07 -7.84 1.43
N LEU A 25 -1.42 -8.57 0.36
CA LEU A 25 -0.99 -8.23 -1.00
C LEU A 25 -1.54 -6.85 -1.42
N ALA A 26 -2.83 -6.60 -1.19
CA ALA A 26 -3.45 -5.33 -1.54
C ALA A 26 -2.87 -4.16 -0.75
N LYS A 27 -2.60 -4.35 0.55
CA LYS A 27 -1.95 -3.34 1.40
C LYS A 27 -0.60 -2.92 0.83
N VAL A 28 0.27 -3.89 0.53
CA VAL A 28 1.61 -3.63 -0.02
C VAL A 28 1.52 -2.96 -1.39
N PHE A 29 0.69 -3.50 -2.27
CA PHE A 29 0.55 -2.96 -3.62
C PHE A 29 0.06 -1.51 -3.61
N CYS A 30 -0.97 -1.22 -2.81
CA CYS A 30 -1.55 0.11 -2.75
C CYS A 30 -0.62 1.10 -2.05
N SER A 31 -0.03 0.75 -0.91
CA SER A 31 0.83 1.68 -0.16
C SER A 31 2.10 2.05 -0.93
N LEU A 32 2.77 1.08 -1.58
CA LEU A 32 3.93 1.34 -2.43
C LEU A 32 3.59 2.26 -3.60
N ARG A 33 2.45 2.01 -4.25
CA ARG A 33 2.03 2.82 -5.40
C ARG A 33 1.61 4.21 -4.97
N THR A 34 0.90 4.37 -3.86
CA THR A 34 0.59 5.69 -3.29
C THR A 34 1.86 6.47 -3.04
N ARG A 35 2.86 5.87 -2.38
CA ARG A 35 4.15 6.49 -2.08
C ARG A 35 4.88 6.96 -3.35
N ASP A 36 4.93 6.13 -4.39
CA ASP A 36 5.51 6.49 -5.70
C ASP A 36 4.75 7.64 -6.37
N ILE A 37 3.41 7.60 -6.36
CA ILE A 37 2.55 8.63 -6.97
C ILE A 37 2.75 9.99 -6.29
N VAL A 38 2.70 10.05 -4.95
CA VAL A 38 2.84 11.33 -4.24
C VAL A 38 4.26 11.90 -4.36
N SER A 39 5.28 11.04 -4.44
CA SER A 39 6.67 11.46 -4.70
C SER A 39 6.79 12.15 -6.07
N LYS A 40 6.22 11.53 -7.12
CA LYS A 40 6.18 12.12 -8.47
C LYS A 40 5.34 13.40 -8.53
N ALA A 41 4.21 13.43 -7.83
CA ALA A 41 3.38 14.65 -7.76
C ALA A 41 4.16 15.80 -7.12
N ARG A 42 4.94 15.53 -6.06
CA ARG A 42 5.82 16.53 -5.43
C ARG A 42 6.87 17.04 -6.40
N GLU A 43 7.49 16.16 -7.18
CA GLU A 43 8.48 16.52 -8.20
C GLU A 43 7.90 17.45 -9.27
N VAL A 44 6.74 17.11 -9.83
CA VAL A 44 6.05 17.92 -10.85
C VAL A 44 5.73 19.33 -10.34
N MET A 45 5.41 19.47 -9.06
CA MET A 45 5.07 20.75 -8.43
C MET A 45 6.30 21.63 -8.11
N GLY A 46 7.53 21.11 -8.23
CA GLY A 46 8.76 21.85 -7.95
C GLY A 46 8.76 22.52 -6.57
N GLY A 47 9.05 23.83 -6.52
CA GLY A 47 9.04 24.62 -5.28
C GLY A 47 7.66 24.67 -4.61
N ASN A 48 6.57 24.61 -5.36
CA ASN A 48 5.22 24.57 -4.79
C ASN A 48 4.94 23.22 -4.11
N GLY A 49 5.66 22.16 -4.51
CA GLY A 49 5.50 20.81 -3.95
C GLY A 49 5.95 20.67 -2.50
N ILE A 50 6.70 21.65 -1.96
CA ILE A 50 7.09 21.67 -0.53
C ILE A 50 6.19 22.55 0.34
N LEU A 51 5.34 23.37 -0.26
CA LEU A 51 4.46 24.28 0.47
C LEU A 51 3.21 23.53 0.93
N LEU A 52 2.84 23.70 2.21
CA LEU A 52 1.68 23.03 2.80
C LEU A 52 0.35 23.47 2.17
N GLU A 53 0.28 24.67 1.61
CA GLU A 53 -0.92 25.22 0.97
C GLU A 53 -1.39 24.37 -0.23
N TYR A 54 -0.47 23.71 -0.94
CA TYR A 54 -0.79 22.85 -2.08
C TYR A 54 -1.01 21.37 -1.69
N ASN A 55 -0.97 21.04 -0.40
CA ASN A 55 -1.22 19.71 0.19
C ASN A 55 -0.32 18.54 -0.26
N VAL A 56 0.45 18.67 -1.34
CA VAL A 56 1.30 17.58 -1.86
C VAL A 56 2.36 17.15 -0.85
N ALA A 57 2.97 18.10 -0.13
CA ALA A 57 3.89 17.81 0.97
C ALA A 57 3.22 17.04 2.12
N ARG A 58 1.96 17.37 2.43
CA ARG A 58 1.16 16.64 3.44
C ARG A 58 0.89 15.21 2.98
N PHE A 59 0.45 15.01 1.74
CA PHE A 59 0.18 13.67 1.21
C PHE A 59 1.42 12.79 1.14
N LEU A 60 2.60 13.37 0.94
CA LEU A 60 3.86 12.64 1.05
C LEU A 60 4.05 12.09 2.47
N ALA A 61 3.86 12.91 3.50
CA ALA A 61 3.95 12.48 4.89
C ALA A 61 2.88 11.43 5.25
N ASP A 62 1.64 11.63 4.80
CA ASP A 62 0.55 10.68 5.02
C ASP A 62 0.86 9.31 4.38
N ALA A 63 1.46 9.30 3.19
CA ALA A 63 1.84 8.07 2.51
C ALA A 63 2.92 7.29 3.27
N GLU A 64 3.88 7.97 3.91
CA GLU A 64 4.89 7.31 4.76
C GLU A 64 4.27 6.66 6.01
N ALA A 65 3.24 7.31 6.61
CA ALA A 65 2.49 6.73 7.71
C ALA A 65 1.72 5.48 7.28
N ILE A 66 0.98 5.53 6.18
CA ILE A 66 0.21 4.40 5.62
C ILE A 66 1.15 3.24 5.21
N TYR A 67 2.33 3.56 4.69
CA TYR A 67 3.33 2.56 4.36
C TYR A 67 3.78 1.76 5.59
N SER A 68 3.93 2.44 6.73
CA SER A 68 4.57 1.93 7.93
C SER A 68 3.61 1.22 8.90
N TYR A 69 2.41 1.75 9.11
CA TYR A 69 1.43 1.16 10.03
C TYR A 69 0.67 -0.03 9.42
N GLU A 70 0.00 -0.79 10.29
CA GLU A 70 -0.76 -2.02 9.94
C GLU A 70 0.08 -3.06 9.19
N GLY A 71 1.29 -3.30 9.73
CA GLY A 71 2.29 -4.23 9.21
C GLY A 71 3.14 -3.63 8.10
N THR A 72 4.46 -3.64 8.22
CA THR A 72 5.35 -3.07 7.20
C THR A 72 5.22 -3.80 5.86
N LYS A 73 5.81 -3.23 4.80
CA LYS A 73 5.92 -3.92 3.50
C LYS A 73 6.60 -5.27 3.64
N GLU A 74 7.63 -5.37 4.48
CA GLU A 74 8.38 -6.59 4.73
C GLU A 74 7.46 -7.64 5.38
N ILE A 75 6.76 -7.28 6.46
CA ILE A 75 5.87 -8.21 7.17
C ILE A 75 4.75 -8.72 6.25
N ASN A 76 4.07 -7.83 5.52
CA ASN A 76 3.01 -8.25 4.61
C ASN A 76 3.54 -9.09 3.44
N SER A 77 4.74 -8.80 2.94
CA SER A 77 5.38 -9.62 1.90
C SER A 77 5.70 -11.03 2.40
N LEU A 78 6.10 -11.18 3.67
CA LEU A 78 6.34 -12.48 4.29
C LEU A 78 5.05 -13.28 4.48
N ILE A 79 3.93 -12.63 4.81
CA ILE A 79 2.59 -13.28 4.88
C ILE A 79 2.22 -13.88 3.53
N VAL A 80 2.33 -13.08 2.46
CA VAL A 80 2.06 -13.52 1.09
C VAL A 80 3.03 -14.61 0.66
N GLY A 81 4.32 -14.44 0.96
CA GLY A 81 5.37 -15.42 0.65
C GLY A 81 5.11 -16.78 1.31
N ARG A 82 4.65 -16.80 2.57
CA ARG A 82 4.26 -18.03 3.26
C ARG A 82 3.05 -18.70 2.62
N SER A 83 2.04 -17.94 2.19
CA SER A 83 0.86 -18.48 1.48
C SER A 83 1.24 -19.15 0.15
N ILE A 84 2.18 -18.55 -0.59
CA ILE A 84 2.62 -19.07 -1.90
C ILE A 84 3.56 -20.27 -1.74
N THR A 85 4.52 -20.19 -0.82
CA THR A 85 5.61 -21.19 -0.72
C THR A 85 5.32 -22.31 0.27
N GLY A 86 4.39 -22.11 1.21
CA GLY A 86 4.18 -23.00 2.35
C GLY A 86 5.21 -22.87 3.46
N PHE A 87 6.25 -22.04 3.30
CA PHE A 87 7.32 -21.87 4.28
C PHE A 87 7.24 -20.52 4.98
N SER A 88 7.38 -20.53 6.30
CA SER A 88 7.50 -19.33 7.11
C SER A 88 8.93 -18.78 7.07
N ALA A 89 9.08 -17.49 6.78
CA ALA A 89 10.36 -16.77 6.81
C ALA A 89 10.34 -15.59 7.81
N PHE A 90 9.45 -15.65 8.81
CA PHE A 90 9.54 -14.78 9.99
C PHE A 90 10.73 -15.24 10.86
N VAL A 91 11.52 -14.29 11.36
CA VAL A 91 12.63 -14.52 12.31
C VAL A 91 12.25 -13.95 13.66
#